data_AF-A0A922L708-F1
#
_entry.id   AF-A0A922L708-F1
#
_cell.length_a   1.000
_cell.length_b   1.000
_cell.length_c   1.000
_cell.angle_alpha   90.00
_cell.angle_beta   90.00
_cell.angle_gamma   90.00
#
_symmetry.space_group_name_H-M   'P 1'
#
loop_
_entity.id
_entity.type
_entity.pdbx_description
1 polymer ?
#
loop_
_entity_poly.entity_id
_entity_poly.type
_entity_poly.pdbx_seq_one_letter_code
_entity_poly.pdbx_strand_id
1 'polypeptide(L)'
;MFIKKLILDGFKSYGKRVEITDFDPSFNAITGFNGSGKSNILDAICFVLGLSKLELARCHTLNDLIYKNGHAGVTTASVTMEIDNTDGKFSHSDYSNSPVIVVRREINMKNQSKYYIDGFCVTKEKLMDFFQLVSLNIQNPHFLIMQGKIVKVVSMKPTEILSMIEEAVGVSVYENKKKQNLIRIEKCDKSLNEIGYLIDESIRPKLNRICEEQKALREYHTIKARYDQMFKISIAHRYLKDKHIVDMADTNVESHRASIQAKEDEKFRLISDSETLAKQIETLQKRLDASMGGDLRAI
;
A
#
# COMPACT_ATOMS: atom_id res chain seq x y z
N MET A 1 29.92 -35.28 14.70
CA MET A 1 29.38 -34.13 15.46
C MET A 1 29.06 -34.65 16.85
N PHE A 2 29.74 -34.13 17.86
CA PHE A 2 29.57 -34.53 19.27
C PHE A 2 29.79 -33.30 20.16
N ILE A 3 29.37 -33.38 21.42
CA ILE A 3 29.62 -32.31 22.40
C ILE A 3 31.09 -32.36 22.78
N LYS A 4 31.83 -31.27 22.66
CA LYS A 4 33.23 -31.15 23.10
C LYS A 4 33.35 -30.69 24.54
N LYS A 5 32.52 -29.70 24.90
CA LYS A 5 32.59 -29.02 26.19
C LYS A 5 31.21 -28.55 26.62
N LEU A 6 30.95 -28.63 27.92
CA LEU A 6 29.74 -28.09 28.55
C LEU A 6 30.16 -27.17 29.70
N ILE A 7 29.73 -25.91 29.64
CA ILE A 7 30.01 -24.90 30.67
C ILE A 7 28.68 -24.55 31.34
N LEU A 8 28.63 -24.71 32.67
CA LEU A 8 27.48 -24.34 33.49
C LEU A 8 27.87 -23.18 34.40
N ASP A 9 27.04 -22.14 34.47
CA ASP A 9 27.25 -21.02 35.38
C ASP A 9 25.92 -20.63 36.04
N GLY A 10 25.87 -20.64 37.37
CA GLY A 10 24.67 -20.31 38.13
C GLY A 10 23.47 -21.25 37.92
N PHE A 11 23.68 -22.48 37.41
CA PHE A 11 22.62 -23.40 37.03
C PHE A 11 22.33 -24.47 38.09
N LYS A 12 21.11 -24.52 38.64
CA LYS A 12 20.62 -25.48 39.65
C LYS A 12 21.55 -25.67 40.86
N SER A 13 22.33 -26.75 40.88
CA SER A 13 23.29 -27.05 41.96
C SER A 13 24.67 -26.42 41.73
N TYR A 14 24.94 -25.91 40.53
CA TYR A 14 26.20 -25.32 40.11
C TYR A 14 26.16 -23.80 40.29
N GLY A 15 26.46 -23.34 41.52
CA GLY A 15 26.45 -21.91 41.84
C GLY A 15 27.68 -21.12 41.35
N LYS A 16 28.73 -21.81 40.90
CA LYS A 16 29.92 -21.24 40.27
C LYS A 16 30.07 -21.81 38.88
N ARG A 17 30.84 -21.14 38.02
CA ARG A 17 31.24 -21.65 36.71
C ARG A 17 31.93 -23.01 36.84
N VAL A 18 31.36 -24.03 36.22
CA VAL A 18 31.90 -25.39 36.10
C VAL A 18 32.04 -25.73 34.63
N GLU A 19 33.20 -26.24 34.25
CA GLU A 19 33.50 -26.66 32.89
C GLU A 19 33.70 -28.17 32.87
N ILE A 20 32.87 -28.84 32.08
CA ILE A 20 32.99 -30.27 31.79
C ILE A 20 33.63 -30.36 30.41
N THR A 21 34.86 -30.88 30.38
CA THR A 21 35.71 -31.01 29.19
C THR A 21 35.91 -32.50 28.86
N ASP A 22 36.54 -32.78 27.72
CA ASP A 22 36.97 -34.12 27.30
C ASP A 22 35.84 -35.14 27.14
N PHE A 23 34.74 -34.73 26.52
CA PHE A 23 33.70 -35.65 26.08
C PHE A 23 34.22 -36.53 24.92
N ASP A 24 34.10 -37.84 25.08
CA ASP A 24 34.45 -38.81 24.05
C ASP A 24 33.39 -38.83 22.93
N PRO A 25 33.76 -38.95 21.65
CA PRO A 25 32.80 -39.02 20.55
C PRO A 25 31.87 -40.24 20.60
N SER A 26 32.30 -41.33 21.27
CA SER A 26 31.61 -42.62 21.25
C SER A 26 30.77 -42.84 22.50
N PHE A 27 31.36 -42.71 23.69
CA PHE A 27 30.68 -43.05 24.93
C PHE A 27 31.13 -42.22 26.13
N ASN A 28 30.15 -41.67 26.84
CA ASN A 28 30.38 -40.88 28.04
C ASN A 28 29.54 -41.42 29.20
N ALA A 29 30.17 -41.59 30.37
CA ALA A 29 29.50 -42.02 31.59
C ALA A 29 29.58 -40.95 32.67
N ILE A 30 28.44 -40.60 33.28
CA ILE A 30 28.35 -39.66 34.39
C ILE A 30 27.99 -40.44 35.65
N THR A 31 28.93 -40.54 36.59
CA THR A 31 28.75 -41.26 37.85
C THR A 31 28.93 -40.34 39.07
N GLY A 32 28.58 -40.81 40.26
CA GLY A 32 28.70 -40.04 41.50
C GLY A 32 27.62 -40.40 42.53
N PHE A 33 27.70 -39.81 43.72
CA PHE A 33 26.77 -40.07 44.83
C PHE A 33 25.36 -39.51 44.58
N ASN A 34 24.34 -40.07 45.24
CA ASN A 34 22.98 -39.56 45.14
C ASN A 34 22.92 -38.11 45.66
N GLY A 35 22.23 -37.24 44.94
CA GLY A 35 22.15 -35.80 45.27
C GLY A 35 23.34 -34.96 44.78
N SER A 36 24.37 -35.53 44.15
CA SER A 36 25.54 -34.77 43.67
C SER A 36 25.30 -33.93 42.40
N GLY A 37 24.05 -33.79 41.94
CA GLY A 37 23.69 -32.98 40.77
C GLY A 37 23.87 -33.68 39.41
N LYS A 38 24.13 -34.99 39.34
CA LYS A 38 24.32 -35.73 38.08
C LYS A 38 23.21 -35.48 37.05
N SER A 39 21.96 -35.59 37.49
CA SER A 39 20.80 -35.36 36.62
C SER A 39 20.66 -33.90 36.17
N ASN A 40 21.26 -32.95 36.89
CA ASN A 40 21.26 -31.54 36.49
C ASN A 40 22.16 -31.28 35.29
N ILE A 41 23.16 -32.13 35.03
CA ILE A 41 23.97 -32.06 33.79
C ILE A 41 23.08 -32.36 32.58
N LEU A 42 22.26 -33.41 32.67
CA LEU A 42 21.27 -33.71 31.62
C LEU A 42 20.24 -32.58 31.48
N ASP A 43 19.75 -32.04 32.59
CA ASP A 43 18.83 -30.89 32.56
C ASP A 43 19.47 -29.65 31.91
N ALA A 44 20.78 -29.44 32.08
CA ALA A 44 21.51 -28.34 31.46
C ALA A 44 21.63 -28.50 29.94
N ILE A 45 21.93 -29.71 29.46
CA ILE A 45 21.91 -30.02 28.02
C ILE A 45 20.49 -29.78 27.47
N CYS A 46 19.47 -30.28 28.16
CA CYS A 46 18.07 -30.05 27.80
C CYS A 46 17.71 -28.56 27.74
N PHE A 47 18.24 -27.79 28.69
CA PHE A 47 18.06 -26.35 28.77
C PHE A 47 18.68 -25.64 27.57
N VAL A 48 19.94 -25.92 27.22
CA VAL A 48 20.60 -25.31 26.04
C VAL A 48 19.90 -25.65 24.74
N LEU A 49 19.45 -26.91 24.59
CA LEU A 49 18.70 -27.36 23.43
C LEU A 49 17.35 -26.63 23.26
N GLY A 50 16.87 -25.88 24.27
CA GLY A 50 15.61 -25.15 24.15
C GLY A 50 14.36 -26.02 24.34
N LEU A 51 14.53 -27.21 24.92
CA LEU A 51 13.41 -28.11 25.24
C LEU A 51 12.39 -27.36 26.10
N SER A 52 11.19 -27.17 25.55
CA SER A 52 10.22 -26.21 26.08
C SER A 52 9.36 -26.77 27.21
N LYS A 53 9.37 -28.09 27.40
CA LYS A 53 8.58 -28.74 28.45
C LYS A 53 9.35 -28.62 29.76
N LEU A 54 8.89 -27.74 30.65
CA LEU A 54 9.38 -27.58 32.03
C LEU A 54 9.38 -28.91 32.81
N GLU A 55 8.46 -29.81 32.45
CA GLU A 55 8.38 -31.20 32.95
C GLU A 55 9.66 -32.01 32.68
N LEU A 56 10.31 -31.81 31.54
CA LEU A 56 11.58 -32.49 31.22
C LEU A 56 12.70 -31.96 32.11
N ALA A 57 12.72 -30.65 32.37
CA ALA A 57 13.72 -30.03 33.24
C ALA A 57 13.44 -30.23 34.74
N ARG A 58 12.37 -30.96 35.12
CA ARG A 58 11.96 -31.21 36.51
C ARG A 58 11.84 -29.92 37.34
N CYS A 59 11.27 -28.88 36.74
CA CYS A 59 11.08 -27.57 37.35
C CYS A 59 9.63 -27.09 37.12
N HIS A 60 9.08 -26.34 38.07
CA HIS A 60 7.76 -25.73 37.92
C HIS A 60 7.87 -24.34 37.31
N THR A 61 8.90 -23.59 37.70
CA THR A 61 9.19 -22.25 37.19
C THR A 61 10.59 -22.21 36.58
N LEU A 62 10.77 -21.36 35.57
CA LEU A 62 12.06 -21.12 34.95
C LEU A 62 13.12 -20.59 35.94
N ASN A 63 12.70 -19.87 36.99
CA ASN A 63 13.56 -19.41 38.08
C ASN A 63 14.18 -20.55 38.91
N ASP A 64 13.55 -21.75 38.92
CA ASP A 64 14.08 -22.93 39.62
C ASP A 64 15.36 -23.47 38.97
N LEU A 65 15.67 -23.02 37.75
CA LEU A 65 16.90 -23.33 37.05
C LEU A 65 18.08 -22.49 37.55
N ILE A 66 17.81 -21.37 38.23
CA ILE A 66 18.85 -20.49 38.79
C ILE A 66 19.28 -21.03 40.15
N TYR A 67 20.58 -21.02 40.42
CA TYR A 67 21.15 -21.53 41.67
C TYR A 67 20.47 -20.94 42.91
N LYS A 68 19.90 -21.81 43.75
CA LYS A 68 19.12 -21.46 44.95
C LYS A 68 18.04 -20.40 44.69
N ASN A 69 17.41 -20.43 43.50
CA ASN A 69 16.43 -19.43 43.08
C ASN A 69 16.95 -18.00 43.29
N GLY A 70 18.26 -17.80 43.12
CA GLY A 70 19.03 -16.56 43.31
C GLY A 70 19.02 -15.92 44.69
N HIS A 71 18.61 -16.65 45.73
CA HIS A 71 18.74 -16.20 47.12
C HIS A 71 20.21 -16.14 47.58
N ALA A 72 21.14 -16.67 46.78
CA ALA A 72 22.58 -16.67 47.04
C ALA A 72 23.34 -15.59 46.25
N GLY A 73 22.67 -14.52 45.79
CA GLY A 73 23.28 -13.42 45.02
C GLY A 73 23.54 -13.73 43.54
N VAL A 74 23.20 -14.94 43.08
CA VAL A 74 23.28 -15.35 41.67
C VAL A 74 21.94 -15.08 40.99
N THR A 75 21.88 -14.04 40.17
CA THR A 75 20.62 -13.57 39.55
C THR A 75 20.40 -14.06 38.12
N THR A 76 21.41 -14.75 37.57
CA THR A 76 21.41 -15.28 36.20
C THR A 76 21.93 -16.70 36.20
N ALA A 77 21.45 -17.50 35.25
CA ALA A 77 21.99 -18.82 34.96
C ALA A 77 22.29 -18.91 33.47
N SER A 78 23.45 -19.45 33.12
CA SER A 78 23.80 -19.68 31.73
C SER A 78 24.44 -21.04 31.55
N VAL A 79 24.13 -21.66 30.41
CA VAL A 79 24.73 -22.92 30.00
C VAL A 79 25.22 -22.74 28.57
N THR A 80 26.46 -23.14 28.33
CA THR A 80 27.12 -23.06 27.04
C THR A 80 27.57 -24.46 26.63
N MET A 81 27.25 -24.86 25.41
CA MET A 81 27.58 -26.15 24.82
C MET A 81 28.43 -25.89 23.58
N GLU A 82 29.64 -26.44 23.57
CA GLU A 82 30.52 -26.42 22.41
C GLU A 82 30.34 -27.74 21.66
N ILE A 83 30.00 -27.65 20.38
CA ILE A 83 29.73 -28.77 19.50
C ILE A 83 30.85 -28.85 18.48
N ASP A 84 31.46 -30.02 18.36
CA ASP A 84 32.39 -30.31 17.28
C ASP A 84 31.64 -30.51 15.95
N ASN A 85 32.04 -29.77 14.91
CA ASN A 85 31.49 -29.83 13.57
C ASN A 85 32.52 -30.28 12.50
N THR A 86 33.53 -31.08 12.85
CA THR A 86 34.50 -31.55 11.85
C THR A 86 33.89 -32.42 10.76
N ASP A 87 32.73 -33.05 11.03
CA ASP A 87 32.01 -33.90 10.07
C ASP A 87 31.25 -33.12 8.98
N GLY A 88 31.25 -31.79 9.02
CA GLY A 88 30.65 -30.96 7.97
C GLY A 88 29.12 -31.10 7.85
N LYS A 89 28.42 -31.53 8.91
CA LYS A 89 26.95 -31.64 8.90
C LYS A 89 26.25 -30.28 8.75
N PHE A 90 26.94 -29.18 9.09
CA PHE A 90 26.46 -27.81 8.87
C PHE A 90 26.96 -27.16 7.55
N SER A 91 27.48 -27.96 6.61
CA SER A 91 28.10 -27.50 5.35
C SER A 91 27.18 -26.65 4.45
N HIS A 92 25.86 -26.71 4.64
CA HIS A 92 24.88 -25.94 3.87
C HIS A 92 24.34 -24.69 4.60
N SER A 93 25.02 -24.23 5.65
CA SER A 93 24.61 -23.07 6.46
C SER A 93 25.71 -22.02 6.60
N ASP A 94 25.36 -20.83 7.10
CA ASP A 94 26.30 -19.74 7.41
C ASP A 94 27.41 -20.16 8.41
N TYR A 95 27.26 -21.31 9.07
CA TYR A 95 28.18 -21.88 10.06
C TYR A 95 29.17 -22.90 9.46
N SER A 96 29.20 -23.06 8.13
CA SER A 96 30.03 -24.07 7.43
C SER A 96 31.54 -23.93 7.67
N ASN A 97 32.04 -22.73 7.98
CA ASN A 97 33.47 -22.48 8.16
C ASN A 97 33.95 -22.64 9.62
N SER A 98 33.04 -22.84 10.57
CA SER A 98 33.37 -22.97 11.99
C SER A 98 33.58 -24.45 12.35
N PRO A 99 34.80 -24.88 12.72
CA PRO A 99 35.06 -26.27 13.14
C PRO A 99 34.41 -26.61 14.49
N VAL A 100 34.13 -25.59 15.30
CA VAL A 100 33.43 -25.69 16.58
C VAL A 100 32.33 -24.65 16.61
N ILE A 101 31.13 -25.05 17.01
CA ILE A 101 29.98 -24.17 17.14
C ILE A 101 29.61 -24.05 18.62
N VAL A 102 29.43 -22.83 19.10
CA VAL A 102 29.15 -22.52 20.50
C VAL A 102 27.70 -22.09 20.66
N VAL A 103 26.89 -22.91 21.33
CA VAL A 103 25.49 -22.60 21.64
C VAL A 103 25.36 -22.25 23.11
N ARG A 104 24.85 -21.05 23.42
CA ARG A 104 24.64 -20.59 24.80
C ARG A 104 23.19 -20.21 25.01
N ARG A 105 22.63 -20.63 26.16
CA ARG A 105 21.35 -20.14 26.66
C ARG A 105 21.55 -19.47 28.01
N GLU A 106 20.93 -18.32 28.19
CA GLU A 106 20.98 -17.53 29.41
C GLU A 106 19.56 -17.25 29.90
N ILE A 107 19.36 -17.28 31.21
CA ILE A 107 18.11 -16.91 31.86
C ILE A 107 18.34 -16.01 33.06
N ASN A 108 17.46 -15.02 33.20
CA ASN A 108 17.48 -14.07 34.29
C ASN A 108 16.23 -14.24 35.18
N MET A 109 16.29 -13.71 36.41
CA MET A 109 15.15 -13.69 37.36
C MET A 109 13.84 -13.10 36.82
N LYS A 110 13.91 -12.31 35.76
CA LYS A 110 12.75 -11.76 35.04
C LYS A 110 12.10 -12.78 34.10
N ASN A 111 12.44 -14.07 34.18
CA ASN A 111 12.01 -15.15 33.29
C ASN A 111 12.33 -14.93 31.80
N GLN A 112 13.30 -14.05 31.49
CA GLN A 112 13.72 -13.78 30.12
C GLN A 112 14.81 -14.77 29.72
N SER A 113 14.53 -15.62 28.72
CA SER A 113 15.53 -16.49 28.10
C SER A 113 16.15 -15.82 26.88
N LYS A 114 17.47 -15.75 26.82
CA LYS A 114 18.25 -15.32 25.64
C LYS A 114 19.01 -16.51 25.08
N TYR A 115 19.09 -16.60 23.76
CA TYR A 115 19.78 -17.66 23.05
C TYR A 115 20.90 -17.05 22.21
N TYR A 116 22.04 -17.71 22.18
CA TYR A 116 23.19 -17.27 21.41
C TYR A 116 23.78 -18.43 20.63
N ILE A 117 24.19 -18.17 19.38
CA ILE A 117 24.95 -19.08 18.54
C ILE A 117 26.20 -18.32 18.11
N ASP A 118 27.38 -18.85 18.41
CA ASP A 118 28.69 -18.22 18.17
C ASP A 118 28.77 -16.78 18.69
N GLY A 119 28.10 -16.50 19.82
CA GLY A 119 28.03 -15.19 20.45
C GLY A 119 26.95 -14.24 19.90
N PHE A 120 26.32 -14.55 18.78
CA PHE A 120 25.22 -13.75 18.23
C PHE A 120 23.89 -14.09 18.90
N CYS A 121 23.14 -13.08 19.33
CA CYS A 121 21.82 -13.26 19.92
C CYS A 121 20.81 -13.70 18.83
N VAL A 122 20.16 -14.84 19.05
CA VAL A 122 19.19 -15.42 18.11
C VAL A 122 17.83 -15.63 18.77
N THR A 123 16.79 -15.68 17.95
CA THR A 123 15.45 -16.06 18.40
C THR A 123 15.37 -17.56 18.68
N LYS A 124 14.43 -17.97 19.53
CA LYS A 124 14.16 -19.38 19.82
C LYS A 124 13.88 -20.19 18.55
N GLU A 125 13.15 -19.61 17.60
CA GLU A 125 12.81 -20.24 16.32
C GLU A 125 14.06 -20.55 15.50
N LYS A 126 14.97 -19.58 15.35
CA LYS A 126 16.25 -19.79 14.66
C LYS A 126 17.12 -20.86 15.33
N LEU A 127 17.10 -20.94 16.67
CA LEU A 127 17.80 -22.00 17.40
C LEU A 127 17.18 -23.38 17.11
N MET A 128 15.85 -23.46 17.07
CA MET A 128 15.14 -24.71 16.74
C MET A 128 15.46 -25.16 15.31
N ASP A 129 15.46 -24.21 14.36
CA ASP A 129 15.83 -24.46 12.97
C ASP A 129 17.29 -24.94 12.86
N PHE A 130 18.20 -24.34 13.64
CA PHE A 130 19.60 -24.73 13.69
C PHE A 130 19.78 -26.20 14.09
N PHE A 131 19.11 -26.66 15.14
CA PHE A 131 19.19 -28.07 15.55
C PHE A 131 18.43 -29.02 14.62
N GLN A 132 17.37 -28.54 13.96
CA GLN A 132 16.66 -29.29 12.92
C GLN A 132 17.58 -29.62 11.72
N LEU A 133 18.54 -28.74 11.39
CA LEU A 133 19.53 -29.02 10.33
C LEU A 133 20.39 -30.26 10.64
N VAL A 134 20.62 -30.57 11.91
CA VAL A 134 21.36 -31.77 12.33
C VAL A 134 20.44 -32.96 12.63
N SER A 135 19.19 -32.90 12.19
CA SER A 135 18.18 -33.92 12.49
C SER A 135 17.93 -34.15 13.98
N LEU A 136 18.26 -33.16 14.83
CA LEU A 136 17.91 -33.17 16.25
C LEU A 136 16.59 -32.43 16.44
N ASN A 137 15.49 -33.18 16.50
CA ASN A 137 14.20 -32.58 16.79
C ASN A 137 14.06 -32.32 18.30
N ILE A 138 14.04 -31.04 18.65
CA ILE A 138 13.87 -30.60 20.03
C ILE A 138 12.39 -30.70 20.46
N GLN A 139 11.43 -30.69 19.54
CA GLN A 139 10.01 -30.72 19.94
C GLN A 139 9.60 -32.08 20.53
N ASN A 140 10.13 -33.17 19.96
CA ASN A 140 9.94 -34.53 20.42
C ASN A 140 11.31 -35.20 20.62
N PRO A 141 11.97 -35.01 21.78
CA PRO A 141 13.29 -35.58 21.99
C PRO A 141 13.18 -37.09 22.23
N HIS A 142 13.12 -37.87 21.14
CA HIS A 142 13.20 -39.33 21.19
C HIS A 142 14.61 -39.81 21.59
N PHE A 143 15.61 -38.95 21.45
CA PHE A 143 16.99 -39.16 21.94
C PHE A 143 17.12 -39.04 23.46
N LEU A 144 16.11 -38.52 24.17
CA LEU A 144 16.16 -38.25 25.60
C LEU A 144 15.26 -39.22 26.37
N ILE A 145 15.87 -40.16 27.06
CA ILE A 145 15.18 -41.12 27.92
C ILE A 145 15.43 -40.73 29.39
N MET A 146 14.45 -40.03 29.96
CA MET A 146 14.46 -39.71 31.39
C MET A 146 13.89 -40.85 32.23
N GLN A 147 14.12 -40.80 33.54
CA GLN A 147 13.51 -41.72 34.48
C GLN A 147 11.97 -41.69 34.33
N GLY A 148 11.33 -42.85 34.24
CA GLY A 148 9.87 -42.98 34.05
C GLY A 148 9.38 -42.87 32.60
N LYS A 149 10.17 -42.32 31.66
CA LYS A 149 9.81 -42.25 30.23
C LYS A 149 9.79 -43.63 29.56
N ILE A 150 10.52 -44.61 30.07
CA ILE A 150 10.55 -45.97 29.50
C ILE A 150 9.16 -46.62 29.48
N VAL A 151 8.37 -46.44 30.54
CA VAL A 151 6.99 -46.98 30.62
C VAL A 151 6.12 -46.33 29.55
N LYS A 152 6.31 -45.02 29.30
CA LYS A 152 5.61 -44.30 28.25
C LYS A 152 5.97 -44.80 26.86
N VAL A 153 7.25 -45.12 26.61
CA VAL A 153 7.70 -45.69 25.33
C VAL A 153 7.04 -47.04 25.08
N VAL A 154 6.96 -47.89 26.10
CA VAL A 154 6.31 -49.21 26.00
C VAL A 154 4.80 -49.11 25.80
N SER A 155 4.16 -48.04 26.29
CA SER A 155 2.71 -47.80 26.15
C SER A 155 2.34 -46.81 25.04
N MET A 156 3.26 -46.49 24.11
CA MET A 156 2.98 -45.57 23.01
C MET A 156 1.88 -46.11 22.09
N LYS A 157 0.99 -45.21 21.66
CA LYS A 157 -0.02 -45.55 20.64
C LYS A 157 0.65 -45.73 19.28
N PRO A 158 0.07 -46.52 18.36
CA PRO A 158 0.62 -46.69 17.01
C PRO A 158 0.89 -45.37 16.27
N THR A 159 0.06 -44.34 16.48
CA THR A 159 0.26 -43.00 15.91
C THR A 159 1.52 -42.30 16.43
N GLU A 160 1.87 -42.50 17.70
CA GLU A 160 3.07 -41.92 18.32
C GLU A 160 4.33 -42.67 17.84
N ILE A 161 4.22 -43.99 17.68
CA ILE A 161 5.29 -44.82 17.10
C ILE A 161 5.55 -44.41 15.66
N LEU A 162 4.51 -44.23 14.85
CA LEU A 162 4.62 -43.77 13.47
C LEU A 162 5.33 -42.40 13.40
N SER A 163 4.92 -41.44 14.24
CA SER A 163 5.56 -40.12 14.30
C SER A 163 7.04 -40.22 14.68
N MET A 164 7.42 -41.13 15.58
CA MET A 164 8.82 -41.37 15.94
C MET A 164 9.63 -41.93 14.76
N ILE A 165 9.04 -42.83 13.97
CA ILE A 165 9.69 -43.40 12.77
C ILE A 165 9.83 -42.33 11.67
N GLU A 166 8.78 -41.57 11.40
CA GLU A 166 8.80 -40.47 10.41
C GLU A 166 9.84 -39.41 10.74
N GLU A 167 10.06 -39.16 12.03
CA GLU A 167 11.12 -38.28 12.51
C GLU A 167 12.52 -38.88 12.30
N ALA A 168 12.71 -40.16 12.64
CA ALA A 168 13.98 -40.85 12.43
C ALA A 168 14.38 -40.91 10.94
N VAL A 169 13.40 -41.01 10.04
CA VAL A 169 13.62 -40.95 8.58
C VAL A 169 13.76 -39.50 8.08
N GLY A 170 13.36 -38.50 8.87
CA GLY A 170 13.45 -37.07 8.52
C GLY A 170 12.29 -36.55 7.68
N VAL A 171 11.25 -37.35 7.42
CA VAL A 171 10.08 -36.98 6.61
C VAL A 171 9.23 -35.91 7.31
N SER A 172 9.19 -35.94 8.65
CA SER A 172 8.40 -35.00 9.45
C SER A 172 8.73 -33.52 9.18
N VAL A 173 10.01 -33.19 8.93
CA VAL A 173 10.44 -31.81 8.61
C VAL A 173 9.80 -31.33 7.30
N TYR A 174 9.82 -32.19 6.29
CA TYR A 174 9.26 -31.91 4.98
C TYR A 174 7.73 -31.76 5.05
N GLU A 175 7.04 -32.66 5.75
CA GLU A 175 5.59 -32.59 5.90
C GLU A 175 5.13 -31.35 6.66
N ASN A 176 5.83 -30.98 7.74
CA ASN A 176 5.54 -29.76 8.48
C ASN A 176 5.71 -28.51 7.61
N LYS A 177 6.81 -28.42 6.83
CA LYS A 177 7.01 -27.32 5.87
C LYS A 177 5.93 -27.29 4.79
N LYS A 178 5.57 -28.46 4.23
CA LYS A 178 4.48 -28.59 3.26
C LYS A 178 3.17 -28.07 3.83
N LYS A 179 2.80 -28.48 5.05
CA LYS A 179 1.58 -28.04 5.73
C LYS A 179 1.56 -26.53 5.97
N GLN A 180 2.66 -25.96 6.43
CA GLN A 180 2.78 -24.50 6.62
C GLN A 180 2.65 -23.73 5.31
N ASN A 181 3.27 -24.23 4.24
CA ASN A 181 3.18 -23.64 2.91
C ASN A 181 1.76 -23.71 2.35
N LEU A 182 1.05 -24.83 2.53
CA LEU A 182 -0.36 -24.96 2.12
C LEU A 182 -1.24 -23.92 2.81
N ILE A 183 -1.09 -23.74 4.12
CA ILE A 183 -1.81 -22.70 4.88
C ILE A 183 -1.49 -21.30 4.35
N ARG A 184 -0.24 -21.05 3.95
CA ARG A 184 0.17 -19.76 3.38
C ARG A 184 -0.45 -19.53 2.00
N ILE A 185 -0.52 -20.56 1.16
CA ILE A 185 -1.17 -20.52 -0.16
C ILE A 185 -2.65 -20.21 0.02
N GLU A 186 -3.36 -20.93 0.90
CA GLU A 186 -4.78 -20.67 1.17
C GLU A 186 -5.05 -19.22 1.63
N LYS A 187 -4.16 -18.64 2.43
CA LYS A 187 -4.26 -17.23 2.83
C LYS A 187 -4.05 -16.28 1.65
N CYS A 188 -3.06 -16.58 0.80
CA CYS A 188 -2.79 -15.81 -0.41
C CYS A 188 -3.98 -15.84 -1.38
N ASP A 189 -4.57 -17.01 -1.60
CA ASP A 189 -5.74 -17.19 -2.46
C ASP A 189 -6.95 -16.42 -1.93
N LYS A 190 -7.18 -16.42 -0.61
CA LYS A 190 -8.23 -15.59 0.00
C LYS A 190 -8.00 -14.10 -0.24
N SER A 191 -6.79 -13.60 -0.02
CA SER A 191 -6.47 -12.19 -0.28
C SER A 191 -6.58 -11.82 -1.76
N LEU A 192 -6.20 -12.72 -2.68
CA LEU A 192 -6.37 -12.51 -4.11
C LEU A 192 -7.85 -12.44 -4.51
N ASN A 193 -8.69 -13.30 -3.92
CA ASN A 193 -10.14 -13.26 -4.15
C ASN A 193 -10.77 -11.97 -3.62
N GLU A 194 -10.35 -11.48 -2.45
CA GLU A 194 -10.79 -10.19 -1.91
C GLU A 194 -10.39 -9.03 -2.82
N ILE A 195 -9.15 -9.02 -3.31
CA ILE A 195 -8.67 -8.00 -4.26
C ILE A 195 -9.45 -8.09 -5.59
N GLY A 196 -9.67 -9.30 -6.10
CA GLY A 196 -10.46 -9.52 -7.31
C GLY A 196 -11.88 -8.99 -7.18
N TYR A 197 -12.52 -9.25 -6.05
CA TYR A 197 -13.85 -8.71 -5.73
C TYR A 197 -13.84 -7.18 -5.70
N LEU A 198 -12.86 -6.55 -5.04
CA LEU A 198 -12.74 -5.08 -5.00
C LEU A 198 -12.56 -4.47 -6.40
N ILE A 199 -11.76 -5.11 -7.26
CA ILE A 199 -11.55 -4.65 -8.64
C ILE A 199 -12.86 -4.68 -9.41
N ASP A 200 -13.59 -5.80 -9.33
CA ASP A 200 -14.80 -6.02 -10.11
C ASP A 200 -15.99 -5.19 -9.61
N GLU A 201 -16.15 -5.05 -8.28
CA GLU A 201 -17.28 -4.30 -7.70
C GLU A 201 -17.08 -2.79 -7.63
N SER A 202 -15.85 -2.32 -7.40
CA SER A 202 -15.62 -0.89 -7.14
C SER A 202 -14.89 -0.18 -8.27
N ILE A 203 -13.84 -0.80 -8.81
CA ILE A 203 -12.95 -0.13 -9.76
C ILE A 203 -13.54 -0.15 -11.16
N ARG A 204 -13.95 -1.32 -11.67
CA ARG A 204 -14.56 -1.43 -13.02
C ARG A 204 -15.79 -0.54 -13.22
N PRO A 205 -16.79 -0.50 -12.33
CA PRO A 205 -17.96 0.36 -12.55
C PRO A 205 -17.61 1.85 -12.45
N LYS A 206 -16.67 2.22 -11.56
CA LYS A 206 -16.19 3.61 -11.50
C LYS A 206 -15.46 4.02 -12.77
N LEU A 207 -14.64 3.13 -13.34
CA LEU A 207 -13.97 3.34 -14.61
C LEU A 207 -14.98 3.50 -15.77
N ASN A 208 -16.02 2.66 -15.79
CA ASN A 208 -17.09 2.73 -16.80
C ASN A 208 -17.85 4.06 -16.71
N ARG A 209 -18.22 4.51 -15.51
CA ARG A 209 -18.86 5.82 -15.30
C ARG A 209 -17.98 6.98 -15.81
N ILE A 210 -16.69 6.97 -15.50
CA ILE A 210 -15.75 7.99 -15.99
C ILE A 210 -15.65 7.96 -17.52
N CYS A 211 -15.69 6.77 -18.13
CA CYS A 211 -15.70 6.63 -19.58
C CYS A 211 -16.98 7.21 -20.22
N GLU A 212 -18.15 6.99 -19.60
CA GLU A 212 -19.42 7.59 -20.02
C GLU A 212 -19.40 9.11 -19.87
N GLU A 213 -18.92 9.64 -18.74
CA GLU A 213 -18.76 11.08 -18.52
C GLU A 213 -17.81 11.70 -19.56
N GLN A 214 -16.70 11.02 -19.89
CA GLN A 214 -15.78 11.48 -20.94
C GLN A 214 -16.47 11.53 -22.31
N LYS A 215 -17.28 10.53 -22.66
CA LYS A 215 -18.05 10.52 -23.92
C LYS A 215 -19.04 11.69 -23.97
N ALA A 216 -19.82 11.89 -22.91
CA ALA A 216 -20.78 12.99 -22.82
C ALA A 216 -20.09 14.37 -22.93
N LEU A 217 -18.92 14.54 -22.30
CA LEU A 217 -18.11 15.76 -22.43
C LEU A 217 -17.64 16.01 -23.85
N ARG A 218 -17.19 14.96 -24.57
CA ARG A 218 -16.78 15.08 -25.98
C ARG A 218 -17.95 15.47 -26.88
N GLU A 219 -19.11 14.87 -26.67
CA GLU A 219 -20.34 15.23 -27.40
C GLU A 219 -20.74 16.69 -27.10
N TYR A 220 -20.71 17.10 -25.84
CA TYR A 220 -20.96 18.48 -25.44
C TYR A 220 -20.02 19.46 -26.14
N HIS A 221 -18.72 19.19 -26.17
CA HIS A 221 -17.75 20.05 -26.87
C HIS A 221 -18.04 20.15 -28.37
N THR A 222 -18.44 19.04 -29.00
CA THR A 222 -18.78 19.01 -30.44
C THR A 222 -20.04 19.83 -30.71
N ILE A 223 -21.08 19.66 -29.88
CA ILE A 223 -22.34 20.42 -29.98
C ILE A 223 -22.09 21.90 -29.71
N LYS A 224 -21.30 22.25 -28.70
CA LYS A 224 -20.95 23.63 -28.36
C LYS A 224 -20.19 24.31 -29.50
N ALA A 225 -19.21 23.64 -30.10
CA ALA A 225 -18.49 24.17 -31.25
C ALA A 225 -19.43 24.46 -32.43
N ARG A 226 -20.38 23.55 -32.70
CA ARG A 226 -21.39 23.75 -33.75
C ARG A 226 -22.36 24.88 -33.41
N TYR A 227 -22.80 24.97 -32.16
CA TYR A 227 -23.63 26.06 -31.66
C TYR A 227 -22.92 27.41 -31.83
N ASP A 228 -21.67 27.53 -31.41
CA ASP A 228 -20.88 28.76 -31.53
C ASP A 228 -20.70 29.19 -33.00
N GLN A 229 -20.50 28.24 -33.92
CA GLN A 229 -20.47 28.52 -35.36
C GLN A 229 -21.81 29.05 -35.87
N MET A 230 -22.92 28.38 -35.56
CA MET A 230 -24.26 28.81 -35.95
C MET A 230 -24.64 30.17 -35.34
N PHE A 231 -24.23 30.41 -34.10
CA PHE A 231 -24.45 31.68 -33.40
C PHE A 231 -23.68 32.82 -34.05
N LYS A 232 -22.42 32.61 -34.46
CA LYS A 232 -21.68 33.61 -35.25
C LYS A 232 -22.36 33.92 -36.58
N ILE A 233 -22.86 32.90 -37.27
CA ILE A 233 -23.58 33.07 -38.53
C ILE A 233 -24.90 33.84 -38.32
N SER A 234 -25.65 33.55 -37.26
CA SER A 234 -26.90 34.26 -36.97
C SER A 234 -26.67 35.73 -36.65
N ILE A 235 -25.60 36.06 -35.90
CA ILE A 235 -25.17 37.43 -35.65
C ILE A 235 -24.80 38.13 -36.96
N ALA A 236 -24.00 37.49 -37.81
CA ALA A 236 -23.60 38.04 -39.10
C ALA A 236 -24.81 38.30 -40.02
N HIS A 237 -25.76 37.37 -40.08
CA HIS A 237 -26.99 37.53 -40.84
C HIS A 237 -27.85 38.68 -40.31
N ARG A 238 -28.00 38.80 -38.98
CA ARG A 238 -28.71 39.93 -38.37
C ARG A 238 -28.03 41.26 -38.72
N TYR A 239 -26.71 41.34 -38.59
CA TYR A 239 -25.95 42.54 -38.96
C TYR A 239 -26.13 42.92 -40.44
N LEU A 240 -26.08 41.96 -41.36
CA LEU A 240 -26.32 42.19 -42.79
C LEU A 240 -27.74 42.68 -43.06
N LYS A 241 -28.74 42.10 -42.39
CA LYS A 241 -30.13 42.53 -42.50
C LYS A 241 -30.31 43.97 -42.00
N ASP A 242 -29.75 44.28 -40.84
CA ASP A 242 -29.83 45.62 -40.25
C ASP A 242 -29.10 46.64 -41.13
N LYS A 243 -27.94 46.28 -41.69
CA LYS A 243 -27.21 47.11 -42.67
C LYS A 243 -28.04 47.36 -43.93
N HIS A 244 -28.68 46.34 -44.48
CA HIS A 244 -29.54 46.48 -45.65
C HIS A 244 -30.74 47.41 -45.37
N ILE A 245 -31.28 47.39 -44.15
CA ILE A 245 -32.35 48.31 -43.75
C ILE A 245 -31.83 49.75 -43.70
N VAL A 246 -30.62 49.96 -43.17
CA VAL A 246 -29.97 51.28 -43.15
C VAL A 246 -29.68 51.77 -44.57
N ASP A 247 -29.10 50.94 -45.44
CA ASP A 247 -28.81 51.29 -46.84
C ASP A 247 -30.10 51.66 -47.62
N MET A 248 -31.21 50.95 -47.36
CA MET A 248 -32.52 51.30 -47.92
C MET A 248 -33.11 52.59 -47.31
N ALA A 249 -32.85 52.87 -46.04
CA ALA A 249 -33.24 54.13 -45.43
C ALA A 249 -32.44 55.30 -46.01
N ASP A 250 -31.13 55.13 -46.20
CA ASP A 250 -30.25 56.16 -46.78
C ASP A 250 -30.65 56.49 -48.22
N THR A 251 -30.90 55.48 -49.05
CA THR A 251 -31.40 55.69 -50.43
C THR A 251 -32.78 56.37 -50.46
N ASN A 252 -33.67 56.04 -49.53
CA ASN A 252 -34.95 56.75 -49.37
C ASN A 252 -34.76 58.21 -48.93
N VAL A 253 -33.82 58.48 -48.02
CA VAL A 253 -33.48 59.83 -47.57
C VAL A 253 -32.90 60.65 -48.71
N GLU A 254 -32.02 60.08 -49.53
CA GLU A 254 -31.47 60.72 -50.73
C GLU A 254 -32.57 61.05 -51.76
N SER A 255 -33.48 60.11 -52.02
CA SER A 255 -34.65 60.32 -52.89
C SER A 255 -35.56 61.44 -52.37
N HIS A 256 -35.85 61.44 -51.06
CA HIS A 256 -36.65 62.50 -50.44
C HIS A 256 -35.93 63.86 -50.49
N ARG A 257 -34.60 63.91 -50.27
CA ARG A 257 -33.82 65.14 -50.44
C ARG A 257 -33.88 65.66 -51.88
N ALA A 258 -33.73 64.79 -52.87
CA ALA A 258 -33.85 65.17 -54.28
C ALA A 258 -35.25 65.70 -54.61
N SER A 259 -36.30 65.08 -54.06
CA SER A 259 -37.67 65.56 -54.24
C SER A 259 -37.94 66.90 -53.54
N ILE A 260 -37.35 67.13 -52.35
CA ILE A 260 -37.43 68.41 -51.66
C ILE A 260 -36.73 69.49 -52.47
N GLN A 261 -35.53 69.22 -52.98
CA GLN A 261 -34.78 70.16 -53.82
C GLN A 261 -35.54 70.51 -55.11
N ALA A 262 -36.14 69.52 -55.78
CA ALA A 262 -36.98 69.76 -56.95
C ALA A 262 -38.21 70.62 -56.61
N LYS A 263 -38.81 70.43 -55.42
CA LYS A 263 -39.93 71.26 -54.94
C LYS A 263 -39.49 72.67 -54.54
N GLU A 264 -38.29 72.83 -54.01
CA GLU A 264 -37.69 74.14 -53.73
C GLU A 264 -37.38 74.90 -55.03
N ASP A 265 -36.86 74.22 -56.05
CA ASP A 265 -36.65 74.79 -57.39
C ASP A 265 -37.99 75.18 -58.05
N GLU A 266 -39.02 74.34 -57.92
CA GLU A 266 -40.39 74.63 -58.40
C GLU A 266 -40.97 75.86 -57.67
N LYS A 267 -40.80 75.94 -56.34
CA LYS A 267 -41.20 77.11 -55.55
C LYS A 267 -40.46 78.36 -56.01
N PHE A 268 -39.16 78.29 -56.28
CA PHE A 268 -38.37 79.42 -56.76
C PHE A 268 -38.87 79.91 -58.13
N ARG A 269 -39.20 78.99 -59.05
CA ARG A 269 -39.83 79.32 -60.34
C ARG A 269 -41.18 80.01 -60.15
N LEU A 270 -42.05 79.48 -59.30
CA LEU A 270 -43.37 80.07 -59.02
C LEU A 270 -43.26 81.46 -58.37
N ILE A 271 -42.27 81.69 -57.51
CA ILE A 271 -42.00 83.03 -56.95
C ILE A 271 -41.57 83.99 -58.06
N SER A 272 -40.64 83.58 -58.92
CA SER A 272 -40.24 84.36 -60.09
C SER A 272 -41.43 84.66 -61.01
N ASP A 273 -42.27 83.67 -61.30
CA ASP A 273 -43.47 83.84 -62.13
C ASP A 273 -44.46 84.80 -61.48
N SER A 274 -44.68 84.69 -60.16
CA SER A 274 -45.49 85.63 -59.39
C SER A 274 -44.96 87.06 -59.43
N GLU A 275 -43.63 87.25 -59.32
CA GLU A 275 -43.01 88.58 -59.46
C GLU A 275 -43.18 89.16 -60.88
N THR A 276 -43.09 88.32 -61.92
CA THR A 276 -43.35 88.78 -63.29
C THR A 276 -44.82 89.12 -63.52
N LEU A 277 -45.75 88.34 -62.97
CA LEU A 277 -47.18 88.61 -62.99
C LEU A 277 -47.53 89.87 -62.19
N ALA A 278 -46.91 90.10 -61.03
CA ALA A 278 -47.07 91.33 -60.27
C ALA A 278 -46.60 92.56 -61.06
N LYS A 279 -45.45 92.47 -61.75
CA LYS A 279 -44.99 93.51 -62.68
C LYS A 279 -45.98 93.72 -63.84
N GLN A 280 -46.55 92.66 -64.40
CA GLN A 280 -47.56 92.75 -65.45
C GLN A 280 -48.85 93.41 -64.94
N ILE A 281 -49.32 93.07 -63.75
CA ILE A 281 -50.48 93.69 -63.10
C ILE A 281 -50.20 95.17 -62.85
N GLU A 282 -49.01 95.55 -62.39
CA GLU A 282 -48.63 96.95 -62.19
C GLU A 282 -48.63 97.74 -63.51
N THR A 283 -48.15 97.14 -64.61
CA THR A 283 -48.23 97.77 -65.95
C THR A 283 -49.66 97.87 -66.48
N LEU A 284 -50.52 96.90 -66.16
CA LEU A 284 -51.94 96.92 -66.54
C LEU A 284 -52.74 97.92 -65.69
N GLN A 285 -52.43 98.09 -64.40
CA GLN A 285 -52.99 99.14 -63.56
C GLN A 285 -52.58 100.52 -64.05
N LYS A 286 -51.29 100.72 -64.42
CA LYS A 286 -50.85 101.96 -65.08
C LYS A 286 -51.58 102.23 -66.41
N ARG A 287 -51.96 101.19 -67.17
CA ARG A 287 -52.80 101.33 -68.38
C ARG A 287 -54.27 101.61 -68.07
N LEU A 288 -54.82 101.04 -66.99
CA LEU A 288 -56.20 101.27 -66.57
C LEU A 288 -56.39 102.67 -65.99
N ASP A 289 -55.44 103.15 -65.18
CA ASP A 289 -55.44 104.52 -64.65
C ASP A 289 -55.24 105.55 -65.77
N ALA A 290 -54.48 105.21 -66.81
CA ALA A 290 -54.39 106.02 -68.03
C ALA A 290 -55.68 105.99 -68.89
N SER A 291 -56.54 105.00 -68.72
CA SER A 291 -57.81 104.84 -69.46
C SER A 291 -59.04 105.36 -68.72
N MET A 292 -58.99 105.52 -67.39
CA MET A 292 -60.12 106.02 -66.56
C MET A 292 -59.94 107.46 -66.05
N GLY A 293 -58.80 108.11 -66.33
CA GLY A 293 -58.53 109.51 -65.97
C GLY A 293 -58.96 110.55 -67.01
N GLY A 294 -59.65 110.15 -68.08
CA GLY A 294 -59.94 111.01 -69.23
C GLY A 294 -61.32 110.80 -69.84
N ASP A 295 -62.38 111.01 -69.06
CA ASP A 295 -63.60 111.68 -69.54
C ASP A 295 -64.55 111.99 -68.38
N LEU A 296 -64.23 113.11 -67.72
CA LEU A 296 -65.17 113.92 -66.96
C LEU A 296 -65.01 115.34 -67.49
N ARG A 297 -65.64 115.64 -68.64
CA ARG A 297 -66.02 116.98 -69.15
C ARG A 297 -66.62 116.90 -70.56
N ALA A 298 -67.93 116.61 -70.67
CA ALA A 298 -68.89 117.29 -71.55
C ALA A 298 -70.27 116.62 -71.49
N ILE A 299 -71.27 117.43 -71.07
CA ILE A 299 -72.74 117.22 -71.06
C ILE A 299 -73.28 116.38 -69.90
#